data_AF-I0ESM3-F1
#
_entry.id   AF-I0ESM3-F1
#
_cell.length_a   1.000
_cell.length_b   1.000
_cell.length_c   1.000
_cell.angle_alpha   90.00
_cell.angle_beta   90.00
_cell.angle_gamma   90.00
#
_symmetry.space_group_name_H-M   'P 1'
#
loop_
_entity.id
_entity.type
_entity.pdbx_description
1 polymer ?
#
loop_
_entity_poly.entity_id
_entity_poly.type
_entity_poly.pdbx_seq_one_letter_code
_entity_poly.pdbx_strand_id
1 'polypeptide(L)'
;MASNAVLKDFKNLDAFYTNPKIARFCLERLRNLITQNLGLDLINFHFLEPSAGNGSFVYALKELGITNLLALDIAPNAQSIQKKDYLKEFIKFNQKRIVVGNPPFGHRGKLALDFLNKSLNEAPIVAFILPNLFKRYSIQKHIDERAKLVLSVNLEKNAFIFNERPYDVKCVFQVYMHKNTALNLKDERIYNPPKIRHNDFITYIHNNTPNTLKYFNKEEYQWDFAVVRQGFYDYNEKITNAKLLVKNRQYFFIKAHSKEALAIINKIDFNKLAHKNTQVLGFSTYDFVEEYCRLKELYA
;
A
#
# COMPACT_ATOMS: atom_id res chain seq x y z
N MET A 1 26.51 -30.55 19.51
CA MET A 1 26.69 -29.17 19.00
C MET A 1 25.91 -29.00 17.70
N ALA A 2 24.57 -28.96 17.79
CA ALA A 2 23.70 -28.55 16.70
C ALA A 2 23.54 -27.03 16.77
N SER A 3 23.53 -26.40 15.60
CA SER A 3 23.93 -25.02 15.36
C SER A 3 23.03 -23.96 16.00
N ASN A 4 23.68 -23.03 16.72
CA ASN A 4 23.14 -21.71 17.12
C ASN A 4 22.64 -20.84 15.94
N ALA A 5 22.80 -21.30 14.69
CA ALA A 5 22.25 -20.67 13.50
C ALA A 5 20.73 -20.92 13.35
N VAL A 6 20.25 -22.12 13.68
CA VAL A 6 18.81 -22.47 13.54
C VAL A 6 17.96 -21.72 14.58
N LEU A 7 18.49 -21.51 15.80
CA LEU A 7 17.82 -20.76 16.87
C LEU A 7 17.75 -19.24 16.61
N LYS A 8 18.53 -18.71 15.66
CA LYS A 8 18.53 -17.28 15.30
C LYS A 8 17.41 -16.93 14.32
N ASP A 9 16.96 -17.89 13.51
CA ASP A 9 15.92 -17.66 12.50
C ASP A 9 14.49 -17.69 13.06
N PHE A 10 14.24 -18.42 14.16
CA PHE A 10 12.91 -18.44 14.80
C PHE A 10 12.55 -17.17 15.57
N LYS A 11 13.54 -16.36 15.99
CA LYS A 11 13.32 -15.08 16.70
C LYS A 11 12.79 -13.95 15.80
N ASN A 12 12.76 -14.13 14.48
CA ASN A 12 12.32 -13.12 13.51
C ASN A 12 10.96 -13.42 12.85
N LEU A 13 10.27 -14.50 13.25
CA LEU A 13 8.90 -14.77 12.85
C LEU A 13 7.95 -14.12 13.87
N ASP A 14 8.02 -12.79 13.97
CA ASP A 14 7.03 -11.99 14.68
C ASP A 14 5.67 -12.19 14.00
N ALA A 15 4.92 -13.20 14.43
CA ALA A 15 3.68 -13.61 13.79
C ALA A 15 2.57 -12.60 14.12
N PHE A 16 2.32 -11.68 13.18
CA PHE A 16 1.17 -10.79 13.22
C PHE A 16 -0.09 -11.56 12.81
N TYR A 17 -0.87 -12.02 13.78
CA TYR A 17 -2.10 -12.75 13.50
C TYR A 17 -3.25 -11.79 13.21
N THR A 18 -4.08 -12.14 12.23
CA THR A 18 -5.30 -11.39 11.91
C THR A 18 -6.30 -11.53 13.05
N ASN A 19 -6.95 -10.44 13.46
CA ASN A 19 -8.04 -10.53 14.43
C ASN A 19 -9.24 -11.28 13.79
N PRO A 20 -9.86 -12.28 14.45
CA PRO A 20 -11.01 -13.01 13.91
C PRO A 20 -12.17 -12.12 13.44
N LYS A 21 -12.41 -10.98 14.11
CA LYS A 21 -13.44 -10.01 13.69
C LYS A 21 -13.12 -9.40 12.32
N ILE A 22 -11.84 -9.12 12.05
CA ILE A 22 -11.38 -8.58 10.76
C ILE A 22 -11.48 -9.65 9.67
N ALA A 23 -11.13 -10.91 9.97
CA ALA A 23 -11.29 -12.00 9.01
C ALA A 23 -12.76 -12.14 8.58
N ARG A 24 -13.71 -12.12 9.52
CA ARG A 24 -15.16 -12.15 9.23
C ARG A 24 -15.60 -10.94 8.41
N PHE A 25 -15.19 -9.73 8.78
CA PHE A 25 -15.48 -8.51 8.02
C PHE A 25 -14.98 -8.63 6.56
N CYS A 26 -13.74 -9.05 6.35
CA CYS A 26 -13.19 -9.26 5.02
C CYS A 26 -14.00 -10.28 4.20
N LEU A 27 -14.40 -11.40 4.81
CA LEU A 27 -15.21 -12.42 4.15
C LEU A 27 -16.63 -11.93 3.84
N GLU A 28 -17.24 -11.12 4.70
CA GLU A 28 -18.53 -10.49 4.43
C GLU A 28 -18.45 -9.54 3.22
N ARG A 29 -17.42 -8.69 3.17
CA ARG A 29 -17.17 -7.81 2.03
C ARG A 29 -16.96 -8.57 0.73
N LEU A 30 -16.23 -9.69 0.81
CA LEU A 30 -16.03 -10.58 -0.33
C LEU A 30 -17.34 -11.26 -0.76
N ARG A 31 -18.12 -11.80 0.19
CA ARG A 31 -19.41 -12.44 -0.08
C ARG A 31 -20.36 -11.47 -0.79
N ASN A 32 -20.52 -10.26 -0.27
CA ASN A 32 -21.38 -9.24 -0.87
C ASN A 32 -20.96 -8.92 -2.31
N LEU A 33 -19.64 -8.73 -2.55
CA LEU A 33 -19.11 -8.51 -3.90
C LEU A 33 -19.43 -9.69 -4.84
N ILE A 34 -19.23 -10.93 -4.39
CA ILE A 34 -19.46 -12.13 -5.20
C ILE A 34 -20.96 -12.31 -5.49
N THR A 35 -21.82 -12.19 -4.48
CA THR A 35 -23.27 -12.35 -4.65
C THR A 35 -23.84 -11.28 -5.58
N GLN A 36 -23.44 -10.01 -5.41
CA GLN A 36 -23.97 -8.91 -6.22
C GLN A 36 -23.53 -8.97 -7.68
N ASN A 37 -22.31 -9.47 -7.97
CA ASN A 37 -21.72 -9.37 -9.30
C ASN A 37 -21.67 -10.70 -10.07
N LEU A 38 -21.66 -11.83 -9.37
CA LEU A 38 -21.62 -13.16 -9.98
C LEU A 38 -22.91 -13.97 -9.73
N GLY A 39 -23.80 -13.52 -8.83
CA GLY A 39 -25.00 -14.28 -8.45
C GLY A 39 -24.68 -15.61 -7.74
N LEU A 40 -23.50 -15.72 -7.13
CA LEU A 40 -23.01 -16.91 -6.45
C LEU A 40 -22.84 -16.66 -4.95
N ASP A 41 -22.77 -17.74 -4.18
CA ASP A 41 -22.38 -17.70 -2.77
C ASP A 41 -20.94 -18.23 -2.60
N LEU A 42 -20.29 -17.89 -1.48
CA LEU A 42 -18.94 -18.38 -1.19
C LEU A 42 -18.88 -19.91 -1.14
N ILE A 43 -19.95 -20.60 -0.72
CA ILE A 43 -19.99 -22.07 -0.68
C ILE A 43 -19.78 -22.72 -2.07
N ASN A 44 -19.98 -21.98 -3.16
CA ASN A 44 -19.77 -22.47 -4.53
C ASN A 44 -18.29 -22.52 -4.95
N PHE A 45 -17.37 -22.04 -4.10
CA PHE A 45 -15.94 -21.91 -4.41
C PHE A 45 -15.07 -22.83 -3.56
N HIS A 46 -13.87 -23.09 -4.07
CA HIS A 46 -12.80 -23.77 -3.35
C HIS A 46 -11.85 -22.71 -2.79
N PHE A 47 -11.57 -22.76 -1.50
CA PHE A 47 -10.72 -21.76 -0.86
C PHE A 47 -9.28 -22.23 -0.74
N LEU A 48 -8.36 -21.29 -0.92
CA LEU A 48 -6.96 -21.43 -0.59
C LEU A 48 -6.56 -20.30 0.35
N GLU A 49 -6.02 -20.64 1.52
CA GLU A 49 -5.36 -19.70 2.41
C GLU A 49 -3.85 -20.01 2.44
N PRO A 50 -2.99 -19.18 1.82
CA PRO A 50 -1.60 -19.55 1.53
C PRO A 50 -0.62 -19.26 2.69
N SER A 51 -1.08 -18.61 3.75
CA SER A 51 -0.28 -18.21 4.91
C SER A 51 -1.18 -18.11 6.14
N ALA A 52 -1.77 -19.24 6.51
CA ALA A 52 -2.90 -19.30 7.43
C ALA A 52 -2.55 -18.95 8.89
N GLY A 53 -1.28 -19.01 9.28
CA GLY A 53 -0.81 -18.68 10.63
C GLY A 53 -1.56 -19.44 11.72
N ASN A 54 -2.36 -18.71 12.51
CA ASN A 54 -3.23 -19.27 13.56
C ASN A 54 -4.61 -19.73 13.07
N GLY A 55 -4.90 -19.61 11.77
CA GLY A 55 -6.14 -20.08 11.15
C GLY A 55 -7.30 -19.10 11.20
N SER A 56 -7.07 -17.79 11.37
CA SER A 56 -8.18 -16.83 11.55
C SER A 56 -9.17 -16.80 10.37
N PHE A 57 -8.72 -16.82 9.11
CA PHE A 57 -9.65 -16.98 7.99
C PHE A 57 -10.14 -18.42 7.86
N VAL A 58 -9.30 -19.44 8.10
CA VAL A 58 -9.71 -20.85 8.15
C VAL A 58 -10.95 -21.06 9.02
N TYR A 59 -10.94 -20.56 10.25
CA TYR A 59 -12.07 -20.70 11.17
C TYR A 59 -13.29 -19.93 10.70
N ALA A 60 -13.12 -18.69 10.24
CA ALA A 60 -14.22 -17.88 9.72
C ALA A 60 -14.88 -18.49 8.47
N LEU A 61 -14.10 -19.12 7.58
CA LEU A 61 -14.63 -19.86 6.42
C LEU A 61 -15.43 -21.09 6.87
N LYS A 62 -14.92 -21.85 7.85
CA LYS A 62 -15.62 -23.01 8.41
C LYS A 62 -16.93 -22.62 9.09
N GLU A 63 -16.98 -21.49 9.80
CA GLU A 63 -18.21 -20.93 10.39
C GLU A 63 -19.28 -20.62 9.32
N LEU A 64 -18.86 -20.28 8.10
CA LEU A 64 -19.75 -20.08 6.95
C LEU A 64 -20.15 -21.40 6.24
N GLY A 65 -19.76 -22.55 6.80
CA GLY A 65 -20.07 -23.88 6.22
C GLY A 65 -19.14 -24.30 5.09
N ILE A 66 -18.04 -23.58 4.85
CA ILE A 66 -17.11 -23.88 3.75
C ILE A 66 -16.22 -25.06 4.15
N THR A 67 -16.37 -26.17 3.42
CA THR A 67 -15.62 -27.41 3.65
C THR A 67 -14.47 -27.59 2.66
N ASN A 68 -14.57 -27.02 1.46
CA ASN A 68 -13.53 -27.10 0.43
C ASN A 68 -12.47 -26.01 0.64
N LEU A 69 -11.54 -26.26 1.54
CA LEU A 69 -10.51 -25.32 1.98
C LEU A 69 -9.14 -26.01 2.06
N LEU A 70 -8.17 -25.46 1.33
CA LEU A 70 -6.75 -25.75 1.49
C LEU A 70 -6.08 -24.62 2.28
N ALA A 71 -5.58 -24.92 3.48
CA ALA A 71 -4.85 -23.97 4.30
C ALA A 71 -3.38 -24.39 4.40
N LEU A 72 -2.47 -23.47 4.05
CA LEU A 72 -1.02 -23.67 4.04
C LEU A 72 -0.35 -22.66 4.98
N ASP A 73 0.72 -23.06 5.64
CA ASP A 73 1.62 -22.15 6.33
C ASP A 73 3.03 -22.74 6.46
N ILE A 74 4.08 -21.92 6.46
CA ILE A 74 5.46 -22.41 6.62
C ILE A 74 5.74 -22.88 8.06
N ALA A 75 5.03 -22.32 9.03
CA ALA A 75 5.11 -22.61 10.46
C ALA A 75 3.69 -22.57 11.08
N PRO A 76 2.83 -23.55 10.76
CA PRO A 76 1.43 -23.53 11.18
C PRO A 76 1.29 -23.59 12.71
N ASN A 77 0.32 -22.87 13.24
CA ASN A 77 -0.02 -22.87 14.67
C ASN A 77 -1.39 -23.54 14.93
N ALA A 78 -1.87 -24.37 14.00
CA ALA A 78 -3.11 -25.15 14.14
C ALA A 78 -3.04 -26.46 13.34
N GLN A 79 -3.62 -27.54 13.88
CA GLN A 79 -3.50 -28.90 13.32
C GLN A 79 -4.17 -29.06 11.93
N SER A 80 -5.12 -28.21 11.57
CA SER A 80 -5.81 -28.26 10.28
C SER A 80 -5.09 -27.52 9.14
N ILE A 81 -3.89 -26.98 9.39
CA ILE A 81 -3.10 -26.22 8.41
C ILE A 81 -1.89 -27.07 7.97
N GLN A 82 -1.70 -27.21 6.67
CA GLN A 82 -0.58 -27.98 6.13
C GLN A 82 0.72 -27.17 6.21
N LYS A 83 1.77 -27.77 6.77
CA LYS A 83 3.10 -27.15 6.85
C LYS A 83 3.78 -27.15 5.49
N LYS A 84 3.75 -26.02 4.77
CA LYS A 84 4.29 -25.86 3.41
C LYS A 84 4.77 -24.43 3.15
N ASP A 85 5.82 -24.29 2.35
CA ASP A 85 6.26 -22.98 1.85
C ASP A 85 5.47 -22.64 0.58
N TYR A 86 4.38 -21.89 0.72
CA TYR A 86 3.46 -21.60 -0.38
C TYR A 86 4.16 -21.11 -1.65
N LEU A 87 5.16 -20.23 -1.54
CA LEU A 87 5.84 -19.67 -2.72
C LEU A 87 6.60 -20.74 -3.53
N LYS A 88 6.97 -21.86 -2.91
CA LYS A 88 7.61 -23.01 -3.56
C LYS A 88 6.64 -24.10 -4.00
N GLU A 89 5.41 -24.08 -3.51
CA GLU A 89 4.41 -25.09 -3.87
C GLU A 89 3.85 -24.84 -5.28
N PHE A 90 3.71 -25.90 -6.07
CA PHE A 90 2.98 -25.83 -7.32
C PHE A 90 1.50 -26.11 -7.06
N ILE A 91 0.64 -25.14 -7.38
CA ILE A 91 -0.80 -25.31 -7.34
C ILE A 91 -1.37 -24.96 -8.71
N LYS A 92 -2.07 -25.91 -9.34
CA LYS A 92 -2.69 -25.67 -10.65
C LYS A 92 -3.81 -24.64 -10.54
N PHE A 93 -3.93 -23.76 -11.54
CA PHE A 93 -5.05 -22.83 -11.68
C PHE A 93 -6.40 -23.55 -11.62
N ASN A 94 -7.36 -22.99 -10.89
CA ASN A 94 -8.72 -23.51 -10.81
C ASN A 94 -9.73 -22.35 -10.92
N GLN A 95 -10.65 -22.47 -11.89
CA GLN A 95 -11.65 -21.46 -12.20
C GLN A 95 -12.69 -21.23 -11.08
N LYS A 96 -12.82 -22.17 -10.13
CA LYS A 96 -13.67 -22.05 -8.94
C LYS A 96 -12.88 -21.74 -7.68
N ARG A 97 -11.60 -21.34 -7.78
CA ARG A 97 -10.78 -21.00 -6.61
C ARG A 97 -10.95 -19.54 -6.21
N ILE A 98 -10.99 -19.32 -4.90
CA ILE A 98 -10.74 -18.02 -4.27
C ILE A 98 -9.51 -18.19 -3.37
N VAL A 99 -8.52 -17.32 -3.54
CA VAL A 99 -7.41 -17.21 -2.57
C VAL A 99 -7.72 -16.09 -1.60
N VAL A 100 -7.68 -16.36 -0.30
CA VAL A 100 -7.97 -15.37 0.74
C VAL A 100 -6.96 -15.45 1.87
N GLY A 101 -6.68 -14.33 2.54
CA GLY A 101 -5.81 -14.35 3.72
C GLY A 101 -5.12 -13.02 4.01
N ASN A 102 -4.11 -13.12 4.86
CA ASN A 102 -3.21 -12.04 5.22
C ASN A 102 -1.75 -12.49 4.97
N PRO A 103 -1.22 -12.30 3.74
CA PRO A 103 0.13 -12.72 3.43
C PRO A 103 1.17 -11.96 4.27
N PRO A 104 2.33 -12.58 4.58
CA PRO A 104 3.42 -11.86 5.24
C PRO A 104 3.90 -10.70 4.35
N PHE A 105 4.05 -9.51 4.92
CA PHE A 105 4.30 -8.30 4.13
C PHE A 105 5.71 -8.25 3.54
N GLY A 106 6.72 -8.65 4.31
CA GLY A 106 8.13 -8.55 3.95
C GLY A 106 8.62 -7.09 3.77
N HIS A 107 9.90 -6.94 3.43
CA HIS A 107 10.49 -5.61 3.27
C HIS A 107 9.78 -4.82 2.16
N ARG A 108 9.23 -3.65 2.53
CA ARG A 108 8.49 -2.75 1.61
C ARG A 108 7.33 -3.42 0.86
N GLY A 109 6.74 -4.49 1.41
CA GLY A 109 5.60 -5.19 0.81
C GLY A 109 5.97 -6.18 -0.30
N LYS A 110 7.26 -6.46 -0.53
CA LYS A 110 7.71 -7.36 -1.60
C LYS A 110 7.12 -8.76 -1.46
N LEU A 111 7.11 -9.32 -0.26
CA LEU A 111 6.65 -10.68 -0.03
C LEU A 111 5.13 -10.80 -0.27
N ALA A 112 4.34 -9.82 0.20
CA ALA A 112 2.91 -9.78 -0.10
C ALA A 112 2.62 -9.66 -1.60
N LEU A 113 3.48 -8.97 -2.36
CA LEU A 113 3.34 -8.84 -3.81
C LEU A 113 3.64 -10.18 -4.51
N ASP A 114 4.65 -10.91 -4.06
CA ASP A 114 4.98 -12.25 -4.56
C ASP A 114 3.82 -13.22 -4.31
N PHE A 115 3.23 -13.19 -3.09
CA PHE A 115 2.03 -13.96 -2.76
C PHE A 115 0.85 -13.59 -3.65
N LEU A 116 0.57 -12.30 -3.84
CA LEU A 116 -0.52 -11.81 -4.68
C LEU A 116 -0.38 -12.29 -6.13
N ASN A 117 0.77 -12.06 -6.75
CA ASN A 117 0.99 -12.44 -8.15
C ASN A 117 0.99 -13.96 -8.34
N LYS A 118 1.54 -14.74 -7.39
CA LYS A 118 1.41 -16.20 -7.42
C LYS A 118 -0.05 -16.62 -7.31
N SER A 119 -0.80 -16.05 -6.38
CA SER A 119 -2.23 -16.36 -6.20
C SER A 119 -3.06 -16.06 -7.46
N LEU A 120 -2.74 -14.98 -8.18
CA LEU A 120 -3.38 -14.60 -9.44
C LEU A 120 -3.08 -15.58 -10.59
N ASN A 121 -2.00 -16.36 -10.49
CA ASN A 121 -1.73 -17.48 -11.41
C ASN A 121 -2.48 -18.76 -11.04
N GLU A 122 -3.12 -18.81 -9.88
CA GLU A 122 -3.72 -20.02 -9.31
C GLU A 122 -5.23 -19.91 -9.15
N ALA A 123 -5.79 -18.71 -9.20
CA ALA A 123 -7.20 -18.44 -9.01
C ALA A 123 -7.67 -17.21 -9.81
N PRO A 124 -8.94 -17.18 -10.22
CA PRO A 124 -9.54 -15.99 -10.81
C PRO A 124 -9.81 -14.87 -9.80
N ILE A 125 -9.86 -15.16 -8.49
CA ILE A 125 -10.21 -14.21 -7.44
C ILE A 125 -9.20 -14.34 -6.31
N VAL A 126 -8.59 -13.21 -5.91
CA VAL A 126 -7.64 -13.12 -4.80
C VAL A 126 -8.05 -11.97 -3.89
N ALA A 127 -8.25 -12.25 -2.60
CA ALA A 127 -8.75 -11.32 -1.62
C ALA A 127 -7.81 -11.25 -0.41
N PHE A 128 -6.97 -10.22 -0.34
CA PHE A 128 -5.92 -10.12 0.69
C PHE A 128 -6.02 -8.88 1.56
N ILE A 129 -5.63 -9.05 2.82
CA ILE A 129 -5.19 -7.95 3.67
C ILE A 129 -3.76 -7.58 3.27
N LEU A 130 -3.55 -6.33 2.88
CA LEU A 130 -2.29 -5.82 2.35
C LEU A 130 -1.91 -4.51 3.06
N PRO A 131 -0.60 -4.17 3.11
CA PRO A 131 -0.18 -2.89 3.66
C PRO A 131 -0.64 -1.74 2.75
N ASN A 132 -0.92 -0.57 3.33
CA ASN A 132 -1.41 0.60 2.58
C ASN A 132 -0.54 1.05 1.38
N LEU A 133 0.71 0.60 1.30
CA LEU A 133 1.57 0.79 0.12
C LEU A 133 0.96 0.21 -1.17
N PHE A 134 0.09 -0.80 -1.10
CA PHE A 134 -0.61 -1.37 -2.26
C PHE A 134 -1.64 -0.44 -2.90
N LYS A 135 -1.98 0.68 -2.24
CA LYS A 135 -2.78 1.76 -2.83
C LYS A 135 -1.96 2.65 -3.79
N ARG A 136 -0.64 2.50 -3.83
CA ARG A 136 0.26 3.36 -4.62
C ARG A 136 0.55 2.76 -5.98
N TYR A 137 0.58 3.62 -7.00
CA TYR A 137 1.01 3.27 -8.36
C TYR A 137 2.32 2.47 -8.39
N SER A 138 3.30 2.86 -7.57
CA SER A 138 4.63 2.22 -7.52
C SER A 138 4.60 0.73 -7.22
N ILE A 139 3.55 0.26 -6.54
CA ILE A 139 3.35 -1.16 -6.24
C ILE A 139 2.38 -1.77 -7.25
N GLN A 140 1.27 -1.07 -7.54
CA GLN A 140 0.24 -1.59 -8.45
C GLN A 140 0.75 -1.84 -9.86
N LYS A 141 1.78 -1.12 -10.34
CA LYS A 141 2.42 -1.39 -11.64
C LYS A 141 3.11 -2.76 -11.74
N HIS A 142 3.36 -3.42 -10.62
CA HIS A 142 3.99 -4.75 -10.55
C HIS A 142 2.98 -5.88 -10.32
N ILE A 143 1.70 -5.57 -10.17
CA ILE A 143 0.64 -6.57 -10.03
C ILE A 143 0.29 -7.10 -11.42
N ASP A 144 0.05 -8.41 -11.53
CA ASP A 144 -0.34 -9.10 -12.76
C ASP A 144 -1.35 -8.28 -13.59
N GLU A 145 -1.02 -8.00 -14.84
CA GLU A 145 -1.82 -7.15 -15.72
C GLU A 145 -3.18 -7.77 -16.09
N ARG A 146 -3.35 -9.08 -15.90
CA ARG A 146 -4.62 -9.77 -16.12
C ARG A 146 -5.62 -9.52 -15.01
N ALA A 147 -5.21 -8.89 -13.90
CA ALA A 147 -6.05 -8.62 -12.74
C ALA A 147 -6.60 -7.18 -12.73
N LYS A 148 -7.87 -7.04 -12.38
CA LYS A 148 -8.51 -5.77 -11.97
C LYS A 148 -8.54 -5.69 -10.44
N LEU A 149 -8.32 -4.51 -9.87
CA LEU A 149 -8.67 -4.25 -8.47
C LEU A 149 -10.15 -3.85 -8.44
N VAL A 150 -10.99 -4.68 -7.84
CA VAL A 150 -12.46 -4.47 -7.88
C VAL A 150 -13.04 -4.05 -6.53
N LEU A 151 -12.25 -4.12 -5.46
CA LEU A 151 -12.62 -3.65 -4.13
C LEU A 151 -11.36 -3.26 -3.35
N SER A 152 -11.39 -2.11 -2.69
CA SER A 152 -10.30 -1.62 -1.85
C SER A 152 -10.87 -0.92 -0.60
N VAL A 153 -10.78 -1.58 0.56
CA VAL A 153 -11.40 -1.11 1.82
C VAL A 153 -10.32 -0.93 2.89
N ASN A 154 -10.20 0.27 3.46
CA ASN A 154 -9.28 0.49 4.58
C ASN A 154 -9.77 -0.31 5.80
N LEU A 155 -8.85 -0.95 6.52
CA LEU A 155 -9.16 -1.62 7.77
C LEU A 155 -9.07 -0.66 8.95
N GLU A 156 -9.90 -0.88 9.96
CA GLU A 156 -9.88 -0.11 11.20
C GLU A 156 -8.59 -0.34 12.01
N LYS A 157 -8.34 0.53 12.99
CA LYS A 157 -7.24 0.34 13.95
C LYS A 157 -7.40 -0.99 14.68
N ASN A 158 -6.29 -1.55 15.19
CA ASN A 158 -6.26 -2.83 15.93
C ASN A 158 -6.65 -4.06 15.09
N ALA A 159 -6.39 -4.02 13.78
CA ALA A 159 -6.71 -5.13 12.88
C ALA A 159 -5.86 -6.41 13.13
N PHE A 160 -4.74 -6.27 13.84
CA PHE A 160 -3.78 -7.35 14.09
C PHE A 160 -3.52 -7.55 15.57
N ILE A 161 -3.19 -8.78 15.92
CA ILE A 161 -2.76 -9.20 17.24
C ILE A 161 -1.28 -9.58 17.14
N PHE A 162 -0.44 -8.90 17.90
CA PHE A 162 0.98 -9.20 18.05
C PHE A 162 1.28 -9.44 19.52
N ASN A 163 1.80 -10.62 19.87
CA ASN A 163 2.05 -11.01 21.28
C ASN A 163 0.86 -10.70 22.21
N GLU A 164 -0.35 -11.11 21.79
CA GLU A 164 -1.61 -10.89 22.52
C GLU A 164 -2.05 -9.42 22.68
N ARG A 165 -1.34 -8.47 22.07
CA ARG A 165 -1.68 -7.04 22.09
C ARG A 165 -2.11 -6.54 20.70
N PRO A 166 -3.03 -5.57 20.62
CA PRO A 166 -3.35 -4.91 19.36
C PRO A 166 -2.12 -4.24 18.74
N TYR A 167 -1.91 -4.45 17.44
CA TYR A 167 -0.84 -3.80 16.67
C TYR A 167 -1.43 -2.99 15.52
N ASP A 168 -1.11 -1.69 15.48
CA ASP A 168 -1.71 -0.75 14.53
C ASP A 168 -0.81 -0.55 13.30
N VAL A 169 -0.98 -1.44 12.31
CA VAL A 169 -0.46 -1.22 10.95
C VAL A 169 -1.60 -0.82 10.05
N LYS A 170 -1.47 0.33 9.39
CA LYS A 170 -2.42 0.78 8.38
C LYS A 170 -2.46 -0.19 7.20
N CYS A 171 -3.53 -0.96 7.13
CA CYS A 171 -3.76 -1.97 6.11
C CYS A 171 -5.06 -1.72 5.34
N VAL A 172 -5.14 -2.36 4.18
CA VAL A 172 -6.26 -2.32 3.25
C VAL A 172 -6.63 -3.76 2.91
N PHE A 173 -7.92 -4.07 2.88
CA PHE A 173 -8.42 -5.29 2.28
C PHE A 173 -8.73 -5.04 0.81
N GLN A 174 -8.09 -5.81 -0.07
CA GLN A 174 -8.23 -5.65 -1.52
C GLN A 174 -8.66 -6.95 -2.17
N VAL A 175 -9.60 -6.85 -3.11
CA VAL A 175 -10.02 -7.96 -3.95
C VAL A 175 -9.59 -7.69 -5.39
N TYR A 176 -8.76 -8.60 -5.89
CA TYR A 176 -8.32 -8.66 -7.26
C TYR A 176 -9.06 -9.77 -7.99
N MET A 177 -9.53 -9.49 -9.20
CA MET A 177 -10.20 -10.46 -10.05
C MET A 177 -9.58 -10.48 -11.44
N HIS A 178 -9.48 -11.66 -12.03
CA HIS A 178 -9.07 -11.81 -13.42
C HIS A 178 -10.05 -11.03 -14.33
N LYS A 179 -9.55 -10.33 -15.36
CA LYS A 179 -10.35 -9.48 -16.26
C LYS A 179 -11.56 -10.21 -16.86
N ASN A 180 -11.40 -11.48 -17.20
CA ASN A 180 -12.47 -12.34 -17.73
C ASN A 180 -13.58 -12.67 -16.71
N THR A 181 -13.28 -12.62 -15.41
CA THR A 181 -14.27 -12.81 -14.33
C THR A 181 -14.92 -11.49 -13.94
N ALA A 182 -14.22 -10.37 -14.11
CA ALA A 182 -14.64 -9.03 -13.69
C ALA A 182 -15.01 -8.13 -14.88
N LEU A 183 -15.67 -8.66 -15.91
CA LEU A 183 -15.95 -7.93 -17.16
C LEU A 183 -16.64 -6.58 -16.92
N ASN A 184 -17.71 -6.58 -16.12
CA ASN A 184 -18.54 -5.40 -15.84
C ASN A 184 -18.10 -4.60 -14.61
N LEU A 185 -17.01 -5.02 -13.95
CA LEU A 185 -16.51 -4.33 -12.77
C LEU A 185 -15.50 -3.25 -13.17
N LYS A 186 -15.65 -2.10 -12.52
CA LYS A 186 -14.67 -1.01 -12.59
C LYS A 186 -13.33 -1.50 -12.01
N ASP A 187 -12.26 -1.16 -12.71
CA ASP A 187 -10.91 -1.36 -12.21
C ASP A 187 -10.48 -0.12 -11.42
N GLU A 188 -10.23 -0.29 -10.12
CA GLU A 188 -9.74 0.75 -9.22
C GLU A 188 -8.20 0.90 -9.26
N ARG A 189 -7.50 0.14 -10.13
CA ARG A 189 -6.05 0.28 -10.28
C ARG A 189 -5.67 1.65 -10.85
N ILE A 190 -4.56 2.17 -10.33
CA ILE A 190 -3.86 3.33 -10.86
C ILE A 190 -2.88 2.82 -11.92
N TYR A 191 -3.15 3.15 -13.19
CA TYR A 191 -2.31 2.75 -14.32
C TYR A 191 -1.29 3.80 -14.75
N ASN A 192 -1.56 5.07 -14.43
CA ASN A 192 -0.67 6.16 -14.79
C ASN A 192 0.18 6.57 -13.58
N PRO A 193 1.49 6.76 -13.76
CA PRO A 193 2.31 7.31 -12.70
C PRO A 193 1.78 8.70 -12.30
N PRO A 194 1.84 9.05 -10.99
CA PRO A 194 1.54 10.40 -10.56
C PRO A 194 2.46 11.39 -11.29
N LYS A 195 1.89 12.50 -11.79
CA LYS A 195 2.67 13.57 -12.42
C LYS A 195 3.48 14.28 -11.33
N ILE A 196 4.80 14.15 -11.40
CA ILE A 196 5.75 14.75 -10.45
C ILE A 196 6.70 15.76 -11.11
N ARG A 197 6.46 16.07 -12.38
CA ARG A 197 7.24 17.03 -13.17
C ARG A 197 6.28 17.94 -13.93
N HIS A 198 6.71 19.17 -14.18
CA HIS A 198 6.00 20.15 -14.97
C HIS A 198 7.02 21.00 -15.74
N ASN A 199 6.66 21.51 -16.91
CA ASN A 199 7.60 22.29 -17.74
C ASN A 199 7.90 23.69 -17.19
N ASP A 200 7.05 24.18 -16.29
CA ASP A 200 7.12 25.55 -15.77
C ASP A 200 8.06 25.69 -14.55
N PHE A 201 8.55 24.59 -13.98
CA PHE A 201 9.42 24.61 -12.81
C PHE A 201 10.21 23.32 -12.66
N ILE A 202 11.28 23.40 -11.87
CA ILE A 202 11.98 22.24 -11.32
C ILE A 202 11.91 22.28 -9.79
N THR A 203 11.88 21.10 -9.18
CA THR A 203 11.84 20.96 -7.71
C THR A 203 12.99 20.09 -7.24
N TYR A 204 13.49 20.40 -6.05
CA TYR A 204 14.50 19.59 -5.36
C TYR A 204 14.00 19.23 -3.97
N ILE A 205 14.41 18.07 -3.46
CA ILE A 205 13.94 17.57 -2.17
C ILE A 205 15.12 17.23 -1.29
N HIS A 206 15.12 17.80 -0.09
CA HIS A 206 15.96 17.35 1.01
C HIS A 206 15.12 16.55 2.00
N ASN A 207 15.39 15.24 2.08
CA ASN A 207 14.68 14.32 2.98
C ASN A 207 15.51 14.01 4.23
N ASN A 208 16.27 14.98 4.74
CA ASN A 208 17.22 14.79 5.85
C ASN A 208 18.22 13.64 5.57
N THR A 209 18.78 13.61 4.36
CA THR A 209 19.81 12.65 3.97
C THR A 209 21.07 13.37 3.50
N PRO A 210 22.29 12.85 3.78
CA PRO A 210 23.54 13.52 3.41
C PRO A 210 23.61 13.89 1.92
N ASN A 211 23.18 12.99 1.03
CA ASN A 211 23.22 13.19 -0.42
C ASN A 211 22.35 14.35 -0.93
N THR A 212 21.36 14.80 -0.14
CA THR A 212 20.45 15.87 -0.53
C THR A 212 20.83 17.22 0.07
N LEU A 213 21.89 17.29 0.91
CA LEU A 213 22.41 18.55 1.44
C LEU A 213 22.96 19.47 0.35
N LYS A 214 23.37 18.93 -0.80
CA LYS A 214 23.81 19.71 -1.96
C LYS A 214 22.80 20.77 -2.39
N TYR A 215 21.50 20.53 -2.21
CA TYR A 215 20.44 21.48 -2.58
C TYR A 215 20.42 22.76 -1.73
N PHE A 216 21.17 22.80 -0.62
CA PHE A 216 21.35 24.02 0.18
C PHE A 216 22.23 25.05 -0.55
N ASN A 217 23.00 24.63 -1.57
CA ASN A 217 23.78 25.53 -2.41
C ASN A 217 22.86 26.31 -3.36
N LYS A 218 22.36 27.47 -2.91
CA LYS A 218 21.46 28.31 -3.72
C LYS A 218 22.13 28.83 -5.00
N GLU A 219 23.43 29.07 -4.98
CA GLU A 219 24.17 29.56 -6.15
C GLU A 219 24.18 28.53 -7.28
N GLU A 220 24.40 27.26 -6.95
CA GLU A 220 24.39 26.14 -7.90
C GLU A 220 22.97 25.79 -8.39
N TYR A 221 22.01 25.65 -7.46
CA TYR A 221 20.67 25.14 -7.79
C TYR A 221 19.67 26.23 -8.18
N GLN A 222 19.98 27.50 -7.87
CA GLN A 222 19.22 28.70 -8.24
C GLN A 222 17.71 28.59 -7.97
N TRP A 223 17.31 28.00 -6.85
CA TRP A 223 15.91 27.94 -6.43
C TRP A 223 15.42 29.31 -5.94
N ASP A 224 14.16 29.62 -6.19
CA ASP A 224 13.53 30.89 -5.80
C ASP A 224 13.36 30.93 -4.28
N PHE A 225 12.70 29.91 -3.73
CA PHE A 225 12.53 29.70 -2.31
C PHE A 225 12.43 28.22 -1.95
N ALA A 226 12.59 27.92 -0.66
CA ALA A 226 12.33 26.63 -0.07
C ALA A 226 11.16 26.74 0.91
N VAL A 227 10.40 25.66 1.06
CA VAL A 227 9.44 25.48 2.15
C VAL A 227 9.77 24.19 2.89
N VAL A 228 9.38 24.11 4.16
CA VAL A 228 9.40 22.84 4.90
C VAL A 228 8.49 21.82 4.22
N ARG A 229 8.93 20.55 4.19
CA ARG A 229 8.22 19.48 3.48
C ARG A 229 7.45 18.54 4.42
N GLN A 230 7.96 18.31 5.61
CA GLN A 230 7.40 17.37 6.57
C GLN A 230 7.74 17.78 8.01
N GLY A 231 6.79 17.61 8.93
CA GLY A 231 6.92 17.95 10.35
C GLY A 231 5.80 18.87 10.83
N PHE A 232 5.96 19.52 11.97
CA PHE A 232 4.98 20.45 12.53
C PHE A 232 5.54 21.87 12.45
N TYR A 233 5.29 22.55 11.33
CA TYR A 233 5.85 23.85 10.99
C TYR A 233 4.80 24.68 10.24
N ASP A 234 5.06 25.98 10.05
CA ASP A 234 4.34 26.77 9.05
C ASP A 234 4.91 26.47 7.65
N TYR A 235 4.09 25.89 6.80
CA TYR A 235 4.46 25.52 5.44
C TYR A 235 4.44 26.70 4.47
N ASN A 236 3.78 27.80 4.83
CA ASN A 236 3.74 29.02 4.03
C ASN A 236 4.99 29.90 4.22
N GLU A 237 5.87 29.55 5.16
CA GLU A 237 7.16 30.22 5.33
C GLU A 237 8.09 29.93 4.14
N LYS A 238 8.24 30.92 3.25
CA LYS A 238 9.11 30.85 2.07
C LYS A 238 10.52 31.31 2.42
N ILE A 239 11.43 30.36 2.55
CA ILE A 239 12.83 30.61 2.86
C ILE A 239 13.58 30.97 1.57
N THR A 240 13.98 32.22 1.44
CA THR A 240 14.76 32.71 0.28
C THR A 240 16.26 32.74 0.54
N ASN A 241 16.68 32.86 1.80
CA ASN A 241 18.09 32.88 2.20
C ASN A 241 18.55 31.50 2.67
N ALA A 242 19.51 30.90 1.97
CA ALA A 242 20.05 29.57 2.29
C ALA A 242 20.63 29.46 3.71
N LYS A 243 21.09 30.57 4.30
CA LYS A 243 21.63 30.60 5.68
C LYS A 243 20.57 30.31 6.75
N LEU A 244 19.29 30.42 6.43
CA LEU A 244 18.17 30.11 7.35
C LEU A 244 17.78 28.62 7.32
N LEU A 245 18.35 27.83 6.42
CA LEU A 245 18.03 26.40 6.32
C LEU A 245 18.70 25.60 7.44
N VAL A 246 17.97 24.65 8.01
CA VAL A 246 18.43 23.78 9.10
C VAL A 246 18.65 22.36 8.58
N LYS A 247 19.86 21.83 8.72
CA LYS A 247 20.29 20.55 8.10
C LYS A 247 19.48 19.33 8.50
N ASN A 248 18.85 19.33 9.67
CA ASN A 248 18.05 18.20 10.18
C ASN A 248 16.55 18.33 9.89
N ARG A 249 16.14 19.27 9.01
CA ARG A 249 14.76 19.45 8.56
C ARG A 249 14.60 18.97 7.13
N GLN A 250 13.38 18.65 6.72
CA GLN A 250 13.09 18.30 5.33
C GLN A 250 12.58 19.53 4.56
N TYR A 251 13.12 19.75 3.36
CA TYR A 251 12.78 20.90 2.53
C TYR A 251 12.34 20.49 1.12
N PHE A 252 11.45 21.31 0.58
CA PHE A 252 11.01 21.31 -0.80
C PHE A 252 11.46 22.62 -1.45
N PHE A 253 12.42 22.54 -2.35
CA PHE A 253 12.98 23.68 -3.07
C PHE A 253 12.28 23.83 -4.41
N ILE A 254 11.96 25.05 -4.80
CA ILE A 254 11.25 25.34 -6.04
C ILE A 254 12.05 26.35 -6.86
N LYS A 255 12.23 26.05 -8.14
CA LYS A 255 12.75 26.98 -9.15
C LYS A 255 11.74 27.08 -10.29
N ALA A 256 11.06 28.20 -10.40
CA ALA A 256 10.21 28.52 -11.53
C ALA A 256 11.05 28.84 -12.77
N HIS A 257 10.52 28.53 -13.94
CA HIS A 257 11.16 28.86 -15.23
C HIS A 257 10.65 30.19 -15.80
N SER A 258 9.59 30.77 -15.24
CA SER A 258 9.04 32.06 -15.66
C SER A 258 8.45 32.85 -14.48
N LYS A 259 8.24 34.16 -14.67
CA LYS A 259 7.62 35.03 -13.66
C LYS A 259 6.15 34.67 -13.43
N GLU A 260 5.46 34.25 -14.49
CA GLU A 260 4.07 33.83 -14.46
C GLU A 260 3.92 32.55 -13.64
N ALA A 261 4.79 31.57 -13.88
CA ALA A 261 4.84 30.33 -13.09
C ALA A 261 5.12 30.62 -11.62
N LEU A 262 6.10 31.49 -11.33
CA LEU A 262 6.41 31.91 -9.97
C LEU A 262 5.23 32.62 -9.29
N ALA A 263 4.49 33.46 -10.02
CA ALA A 263 3.30 34.13 -9.51
C ALA A 263 2.19 33.13 -9.14
N ILE A 264 1.95 32.10 -9.96
CA ILE A 264 1.00 31.02 -9.66
C ILE A 264 1.46 30.21 -8.45
N ILE A 265 2.72 29.76 -8.43
CA ILE A 265 3.31 29.03 -7.31
C ILE A 265 3.17 29.80 -6.01
N ASN A 266 3.34 31.13 -6.05
CA ASN A 266 3.22 31.97 -4.87
C ASN A 266 1.82 32.01 -4.26
N LYS A 267 0.77 31.67 -5.04
CA LYS A 267 -0.62 31.56 -4.58
C LYS A 267 -0.94 30.22 -3.91
N ILE A 268 -0.04 29.24 -3.95
CA ILE A 268 -0.25 27.94 -3.29
C ILE A 268 -0.25 28.15 -1.78
N ASP A 269 -1.32 27.68 -1.12
CA ASP A 269 -1.38 27.53 0.33
C ASP A 269 -0.76 26.18 0.71
N PHE A 270 0.52 26.22 1.07
CA PHE A 270 1.28 25.04 1.45
C PHE A 270 0.83 24.45 2.79
N ASN A 271 0.24 25.25 3.69
CA ASN A 271 -0.37 24.72 4.91
C ASN A 271 -1.54 23.82 4.54
N LYS A 272 -2.47 24.31 3.71
CA LYS A 272 -3.58 23.49 3.21
C LYS A 272 -3.08 22.23 2.50
N LEU A 273 -2.01 22.36 1.70
CA LEU A 273 -1.42 21.22 0.99
C LEU A 273 -0.87 20.15 1.95
N ALA A 274 -0.18 20.57 3.01
CA ALA A 274 0.45 19.67 3.99
C ALA A 274 -0.55 18.91 4.88
N HIS A 275 -1.77 19.44 5.06
CA HIS A 275 -2.81 18.82 5.87
C HIS A 275 -3.58 17.70 5.16
N LYS A 276 -3.27 17.39 3.89
CA LYS A 276 -3.85 16.21 3.18
C LYS A 276 -3.44 14.88 3.86
N ASN A 277 -2.35 14.83 4.63
CA ASN A 277 -1.86 13.62 5.31
C ASN A 277 -2.14 13.65 6.83
N THR A 278 -2.64 12.54 7.39
CA THR A 278 -3.30 12.52 8.72
C THR A 278 -2.42 12.11 9.93
N GLN A 279 -1.13 11.79 9.74
CA GLN A 279 -0.27 11.34 10.86
C GLN A 279 0.95 12.25 11.08
N VAL A 280 1.60 12.66 10.00
CA VAL A 280 2.65 13.67 10.02
C VAL A 280 2.33 14.61 8.88
N LEU A 281 2.20 15.91 9.17
CA LEU A 281 1.91 16.90 8.15
C LEU A 281 3.02 16.89 7.10
N GLY A 282 2.63 17.17 5.87
CA GLY A 282 3.54 17.24 4.74
C GLY A 282 2.89 16.88 3.44
N PHE A 283 3.60 17.17 2.36
CA PHE A 283 3.11 17.01 1.00
C PHE A 283 4.17 16.36 0.10
N SER A 284 3.70 15.73 -0.98
CA SER A 284 4.54 15.14 -2.02
C SER A 284 4.69 16.08 -3.21
N THR A 285 5.66 15.80 -4.10
CA THR A 285 5.77 16.53 -5.37
C THR A 285 4.51 16.39 -6.21
N TYR A 286 3.80 15.26 -6.12
CA TYR A 286 2.52 15.08 -6.80
C TYR A 286 1.48 16.08 -6.29
N ASP A 287 1.33 16.22 -4.97
CA ASP A 287 0.37 17.17 -4.38
C ASP A 287 0.67 18.60 -4.86
N PHE A 288 1.96 18.97 -4.90
CA PHE A 288 2.40 20.28 -5.39
C PHE A 288 2.07 20.50 -6.88
N VAL A 289 2.39 19.52 -7.75
CA VAL A 289 2.09 19.62 -9.18
C VAL A 289 0.58 19.67 -9.44
N GLU A 290 -0.20 18.86 -8.73
CA GLU A 290 -1.66 18.86 -8.82
C GLU A 290 -2.25 20.23 -8.46
N GLU A 291 -1.82 20.82 -7.34
CA GLU A 291 -2.30 22.13 -6.90
C GLU A 291 -1.84 23.26 -7.84
N TYR A 292 -0.60 23.18 -8.34
CA TYR A 292 -0.13 24.12 -9.35
C TYR A 292 -0.99 24.08 -10.63
N CYS A 293 -1.25 22.88 -11.18
CA CYS A 293 -2.08 22.75 -12.39
C CYS A 293 -3.48 23.32 -12.16
N ARG A 294 -4.09 23.04 -10.99
CA ARG A 294 -5.40 23.58 -10.62
C ARG A 294 -5.41 25.11 -10.57
N LEU A 295 -4.39 25.74 -9.97
CA LEU A 295 -4.28 27.20 -9.93
C LEU A 295 -3.96 27.78 -11.30
N LYS A 296 -3.12 27.11 -12.10
CA LYS A 296 -2.80 27.55 -13.45
C LYS A 296 -4.06 27.58 -14.33
N GLU A 297 -4.93 26.59 -14.25
CA GLU A 297 -6.23 26.58 -14.95
C GLU A 297 -7.16 27.70 -14.47
N LEU A 298 -7.14 28.03 -13.18
CA LEU A 298 -7.97 29.09 -12.61
C LEU A 298 -7.53 30.51 -13.00
N TYR A 299 -6.24 30.69 -13.31
CA TYR A 299 -5.63 31.99 -13.62
C TYR A 299 -5.06 32.09 -15.04
N ALA A 300 -5.36 31.12 -15.91
CA ALA A 300 -5.12 31.18 -17.35
C ALA A 300 -6.25 31.96 -18.03
#